data_AF-A0A8D8H759-F1
#
_entry.id   AF-A0A8D8H759-F1
#
_cell.length_a   1.000
_cell.length_b   1.000
_cell.length_c   1.000
_cell.angle_alpha   90.00
_cell.angle_beta   90.00
_cell.angle_gamma   90.00
#
_symmetry.space_group_name_H-M   'P 1'
#
loop_
_entity.id
_entity.type
_entity.pdbx_description
1 polymer ?
#
loop_
_entity_poly.entity_id
_entity_poly.type
_entity_poly.pdbx_seq_one_letter_code
_entity_poly.pdbx_strand_id
1 'polypeptide(L)'
;MAMSKGFRVLEKSKPPSPHSVLLEHRNKSETLLFESQAVAVLSAQETEIVRKQYTKVLDAYGCLGVLQLNAGDSSLLYLVMVTGCFSVGKILDNEIFRITQT
;
A
#
# COMPACT_ATOMS: atom_id res chain seq x y z
N MET A 1 20.55 -6.25 -8.14
CA MET A 1 20.52 -6.33 -6.65
C MET A 1 19.10 -6.74 -6.24
N ALA A 2 18.89 -7.33 -5.06
CA ALA A 2 17.52 -7.69 -4.67
C ALA A 2 16.75 -6.43 -4.25
N MET A 3 15.76 -6.03 -5.02
CA MET A 3 14.82 -4.98 -4.60
C MET A 3 14.19 -5.40 -3.27
N SER A 4 14.18 -4.53 -2.28
CA SER A 4 13.53 -4.83 -1.00
C SER A 4 12.05 -4.45 -1.06
N LYS A 5 11.22 -5.21 -0.35
CA LYS A 5 9.80 -4.85 -0.15
C LYS A 5 9.72 -3.69 0.84
N GLY A 6 9.75 -2.47 0.30
CA GLY A 6 9.75 -1.23 1.07
C GLY A 6 8.38 -0.82 1.59
N PHE A 7 7.30 -1.37 1.03
CA PHE A 7 5.93 -1.04 1.40
C PHE A 7 5.32 -2.12 2.29
N ARG A 8 4.57 -1.70 3.30
CA ARG A 8 3.81 -2.57 4.21
C ARG A 8 2.36 -2.13 4.24
N VAL A 9 1.47 -3.08 3.99
CA VAL A 9 0.02 -2.85 3.99
C VAL A 9 -0.57 -3.44 5.25
N LEU A 10 -1.33 -2.64 5.98
CA LEU A 10 -2.10 -3.09 7.13
C LEU A 10 -3.57 -2.76 6.91
N GLU A 11 -4.46 -3.63 7.37
CA GLU A 11 -5.90 -3.44 7.27
C GLU A 11 -6.56 -3.44 8.64
N LYS A 12 -7.67 -2.72 8.73
CA LYS A 12 -8.60 -2.76 9.84
C LYS A 12 -9.97 -3.14 9.27
N SER A 13 -10.31 -4.42 9.45
CA SER A 13 -11.63 -4.97 9.16
C SER A 13 -12.26 -5.45 10.46
N LYS A 14 -12.87 -4.52 11.20
CA LYS A 14 -13.68 -4.84 12.39
C LYS A 14 -15.08 -4.25 12.19
N PRO A 15 -16.13 -5.06 11.98
CA PRO A 15 -17.49 -4.54 12.03
C PRO A 15 -17.75 -4.00 13.45
N PRO A 16 -18.27 -2.76 13.62
CA PRO A 16 -19.01 -1.93 12.66
C PRO A 16 -18.20 -0.80 11.96
N SER A 17 -16.88 -0.74 12.10
CA SER A 17 -16.07 0.32 11.47
C SER A 17 -15.89 0.15 9.96
N PRO A 18 -15.83 1.26 9.18
CA PRO A 18 -15.56 1.20 7.74
C PRO A 18 -14.20 0.54 7.47
N HIS A 19 -14.08 -0.10 6.31
CA HIS A 19 -12.84 -0.76 5.89
C HIS A 19 -11.74 0.29 5.75
N SER A 20 -10.65 0.10 6.47
CA SER A 20 -9.54 1.04 6.47
C SER A 20 -8.21 0.33 6.19
N VAL A 21 -7.36 0.97 5.41
CA VAL A 21 -6.04 0.45 5.02
C VAL A 21 -4.97 1.48 5.35
N LEU A 22 -3.90 1.03 6.00
CA LEU A 22 -2.68 1.80 6.22
C LEU A 22 -1.59 1.30 5.27
N LEU A 23 -0.93 2.24 4.60
CA LEU A 23 0.24 2.00 3.77
C LEU A 23 1.45 2.68 4.40
N GLU A 24 2.36 1.87 4.94
CA GLU A 24 3.63 2.32 5.49
C GLU A 24 4.75 2.14 4.45
N HIS A 25 5.72 3.03 4.46
CA HIS A 25 6.96 2.87 3.70
C HIS A 25 8.16 2.86 4.66
N ARG A 26 9.03 1.85 4.56
CA ARG A 26 10.13 1.64 5.53
C ARG A 26 11.08 2.82 5.68
N ASN A 27 11.25 3.62 4.63
CA ASN A 27 12.15 4.77 4.64
C ASN A 27 11.43 6.11 4.85
N LYS A 28 10.12 6.10 5.16
CA LYS A 28 9.36 7.31 5.49
C LYS A 28 8.66 7.15 6.83
N SER A 29 8.65 8.23 7.60
CA SER A 29 7.95 8.32 8.88
C SER A 29 6.45 8.57 8.70
N GLU A 30 6.06 9.15 7.57
CA GLU A 30 4.67 9.39 7.19
C GLU A 30 4.02 8.11 6.65
N THR A 31 2.75 7.93 6.94
CA THR A 31 1.95 6.82 6.42
C THR A 31 0.70 7.32 5.72
N LEU A 32 0.20 6.55 4.78
CA LEU A 32 -1.05 6.85 4.08
C LEU A 32 -2.18 6.02 4.67
N LEU A 33 -3.23 6.71 5.07
CA LEU A 33 -4.49 6.12 5.54
C LEU A 33 -5.51 6.21 4.40
N PHE A 34 -6.09 5.07 4.06
CA PHE A 34 -7.18 4.94 3.11
C PHE A 34 -8.43 4.56 3.89
N GLU A 35 -9.38 5.48 3.98
CA GLU A 35 -10.64 5.25 4.70
C GLU A 35 -11.76 6.03 4.00
N SER A 36 -12.92 5.41 3.83
CA SER A 36 -14.13 6.06 3.30
C SER A 36 -13.93 6.84 1.99
N GLN A 37 -13.17 6.27 1.04
CA GLN A 37 -12.82 6.89 -0.25
C GLN A 37 -11.89 8.11 -0.19
N ALA A 38 -11.33 8.42 0.98
CA ALA A 38 -10.34 9.47 1.17
C ALA A 38 -8.94 8.88 1.40
N VAL A 39 -7.92 9.67 1.05
CA VAL A 39 -6.52 9.39 1.38
C VAL A 39 -6.03 10.49 2.32
N ALA A 40 -5.61 10.11 3.52
CA ALA A 40 -5.03 11.00 4.50
C ALA A 40 -3.55 10.66 4.73
N VAL A 41 -2.74 11.68 4.99
CA VAL A 41 -1.35 11.50 5.43
C VAL A 41 -1.34 11.58 6.94
N LEU A 42 -0.83 10.53 7.59
CA LEU A 42 -0.65 10.50 9.03
C LEU A 42 0.83 10.74 9.37
N SER A 43 1.04 11.52 10.43
CA SER A 43 2.34 11.66 11.07
C SER A 43 2.75 10.36 11.77
N ALA A 44 4.03 10.25 12.13
CA ALA A 44 4.54 9.09 12.86
C ALA A 44 3.82 8.88 14.21
N GLN A 45 3.46 9.97 14.90
CA GLN A 45 2.76 9.93 16.19
C GLN A 45 1.35 9.36 16.03
N GLU A 46 0.60 9.86 15.05
CA GLU A 46 -0.75 9.38 14.76
C GLU A 46 -0.73 7.93 14.32
N THR A 47 0.23 7.58 13.46
CA THR A 47 0.45 6.21 12.97
C THR A 47 0.59 5.23 14.14
N GLU A 48 1.45 5.53 15.12
CA GLU A 48 1.71 4.62 16.24
C GLU A 48 0.46 4.36 17.10
N ILE A 49 -0.40 5.38 17.26
CA ILE A 49 -1.67 5.28 17.99
C ILE A 49 -2.64 4.37 17.24
N VAL A 50 -2.83 4.57 15.93
CA VAL A 50 -3.80 3.81 15.14
C VAL A 50 -3.32 2.40 14.82
N ARG A 51 -2.02 2.22 14.58
CA ARG A 51 -1.40 0.95 14.12
C ARG A 51 -1.73 -0.25 14.99
N LYS A 52 -1.95 -0.06 16.29
CA LYS A 52 -2.37 -1.13 17.23
C LYS A 52 -3.70 -1.79 16.84
N GLN A 53 -4.54 -1.10 16.07
CA GLN A 53 -5.84 -1.60 15.63
C GLN A 53 -5.79 -2.28 14.26
N TYR A 54 -4.65 -2.22 13.56
CA TYR A 54 -4.49 -2.73 12.21
C TYR A 54 -3.66 -4.03 12.21
N THR A 55 -4.00 -4.92 11.29
CA THR A 55 -3.30 -6.19 11.09
C THR A 55 -2.52 -6.12 9.79
N LYS A 56 -1.27 -6.59 9.81
CA LYS A 56 -0.46 -6.65 8.59
C LYS A 56 -1.08 -7.65 7.60
N VAL A 57 -1.31 -7.20 6.38
CA VAL A 57 -1.82 -8.03 5.28
C VAL A 57 -0.65 -8.57 4.46
N LEU A 58 0.16 -7.67 3.91
CA LEU A 58 1.25 -8.04 3.00
C LEU A 58 2.38 -7.00 3.00
N ASP A 59 3.54 -7.42 2.51
CA ASP A 59 4.63 -6.52 2.10
C ASP A 59 4.72 -6.50 0.56
N ALA A 60 5.01 -5.33 0.00
CA ALA A 60 5.06 -5.09 -1.42
C ALA A 60 6.33 -4.33 -1.85
N TYR A 61 6.72 -4.51 -3.10
CA TYR A 61 7.82 -3.80 -3.75
C TYR A 61 7.46 -2.36 -4.12
N GLY A 62 6.19 -2.12 -4.45
CA GLY A 62 5.68 -0.83 -4.88
C GLY A 62 4.18 -0.69 -4.68
N CYS A 63 3.70 0.54 -4.67
CA CYS A 63 2.28 0.87 -4.76
C CYS A 63 2.03 1.51 -6.14
N LEU A 64 1.10 0.96 -6.92
CA LEU A 64 0.72 1.52 -8.23
C LEU A 64 -0.35 2.60 -8.11
N GLY A 65 -1.16 2.54 -7.04
CA GLY A 65 -2.21 3.51 -6.76
C GLY A 65 -3.54 2.85 -6.43
N VAL A 66 -4.59 3.66 -6.44
CA VAL A 66 -5.96 3.20 -6.19
C VAL A 66 -6.69 3.06 -7.53
N LEU A 67 -7.17 1.86 -7.82
CA LEU A 67 -8.03 1.57 -8.95
C LEU A 67 -9.49 1.69 -8.51
N GLN A 68 -10.20 2.63 -9.13
CA GLN A 68 -11.64 2.77 -8.94
C GLN A 68 -12.38 1.97 -10.01
N LEU A 69 -13.18 1.00 -9.58
CA LEU A 69 -14.08 0.23 -10.42
C LEU A 69 -15.52 0.64 -10.12
N ASN A 70 -16.25 1.08 -11.14
CA ASN A 70 -17.65 1.45 -11.00
C ASN A 70 -18.50 0.22 -11.34
N ALA A 71 -19.17 -0.35 -10.33
CA ALA A 71 -20.08 -1.48 -10.47
C ALA A 71 -21.52 -0.99 -10.31
N GLY A 72 -22.09 -0.44 -11.38
CA GLY A 72 -23.41 0.20 -11.34
C GLY A 72 -23.40 1.47 -10.49
N ASP A 73 -24.25 1.54 -9.46
CA ASP A 73 -24.37 2.68 -8.55
C ASP A 73 -23.32 2.70 -7.42
N SER A 74 -22.43 1.69 -7.35
CA SER A 74 -21.39 1.59 -6.31
C SER A 74 -19.98 1.72 -6.89
N SER A 75 -19.17 2.59 -6.31
CA SER A 75 -17.73 2.68 -6.56
C SER A 75 -16.97 1.73 -5.62
N LEU A 76 -16.22 0.80 -6.20
CA LEU A 76 -15.26 -0.04 -5.50
C LEU A 76 -13.87 0.54 -5.66
N LEU A 77 -13.12 0.62 -4.57
CA LEU A 77 -11.74 1.11 -4.57
C LEU A 77 -10.79 -0.04 -4.23
N TYR A 78 -9.82 -0.28 -5.10
CA TYR A 78 -8.80 -1.30 -4.93
C TYR A 78 -7.42 -0.64 -4.82
N LEU A 79 -6.70 -0.90 -3.73
CA LEU A 79 -5.30 -0.50 -3.60
C LEU A 79 -4.42 -1.51 -4.33
N VAL A 80 -3.81 -1.11 -5.44
CA VAL A 80 -3.00 -1.99 -6.28
C VAL A 80 -1.54 -1.94 -5.82
N MET A 81 -1.05 -3.09 -5.35
CA MET A 81 0.30 -3.26 -4.84
C MET A 81 1.11 -4.14 -5.78
N VAL A 82 2.43 -3.98 -5.80
CA VAL A 82 3.35 -4.86 -6.54
C VAL A 82 3.90 -5.89 -5.58
N THR A 83 3.44 -7.14 -5.67
CA THR A 83 3.82 -8.23 -4.78
C THR A 83 4.98 -9.07 -5.33
N GLY A 84 5.22 -9.00 -6.64
CA GLY A 84 6.29 -9.71 -7.36
C GLY A 84 6.88 -8.88 -8.50
N CYS A 85 8.21 -8.83 -8.56
CA CYS A 85 8.96 -8.27 -9.69
C CYS A 85 10.31 -8.99 -9.87
N PHE A 86 10.90 -8.91 -11.06
CA PHE A 86 12.27 -9.36 -11.30
C PHE A 86 13.06 -8.35 -12.12
N SER A 87 14.37 -8.29 -11.89
CA SER A 87 15.29 -7.41 -12.62
C SER A 87 15.45 -7.92 -14.05
N VAL A 88 15.18 -7.05 -15.03
CA VAL A 88 15.34 -7.36 -16.46
C VAL A 88 16.65 -6.83 -17.04
N GLY A 89 17.39 -6.03 -16.27
CA GLY A 89 18.65 -5.43 -16.69
C GLY A 89 18.93 -4.12 -15.98
N LYS A 90 20.07 -3.53 -16.32
CA LYS A 90 20.51 -2.23 -15.79
C LYS A 90 20.77 -1.28 -16.95
N ILE A 91 20.29 -0.05 -16.84
CA ILE A 91 20.66 1.05 -17.73
C ILE A 91 21.42 2.09 -16.89
N LEU A 92 22.71 2.26 -17.18
CA LEU A 92 23.61 3.10 -16.39
C LEU A 92 23.59 2.68 -14.90
N ASP A 93 23.08 3.56 -14.03
CA ASP A 93 22.95 3.35 -12.59
C ASP A 93 21.55 2.90 -12.15
N ASN A 94 20.62 2.80 -13.08
CA ASN A 94 19.23 2.42 -12.80
C ASN A 94 18.99 0.94 -13.12
N GLU A 95 18.48 0.21 -12.14
CA GLU A 95 18.04 -1.17 -12.33
C GLU A 95 16.56 -1.18 -12.77
N ILE A 96 16.25 -1.93 -13.84
CA ILE A 96 14.92 -2.01 -14.40
C ILE A 96 14.27 -3.29 -13.90
N PHE A 97 13.06 -3.15 -13.36
CA PHE A 97 12.28 -4.27 -12.85
C PHE A 97 11.01 -4.46 -13.68
N ARG A 98 10.73 -5.71 -14.05
CA ARG A 98 9.44 -6.11 -14.62
C ARG A 98 8.54 -6.61 -13.52
N ILE A 99 7.33 -6.06 -13.47
CA ILE A 99 6.26 -6.52 -12.58
C ILE A 99 5.76 -7.88 -13.08
N THR A 100 5.68 -8.86 -12.17
CA THR A 100 5.15 -10.20 -12.46
C THR A 100 3.87 -10.50 -11.69
N GLN A 101 3.67 -9.86 -10.54
CA GLN A 101 2.49 -10.06 -9.70
C GLN A 101 2.06 -8.73 -9.06
N THR A 102 0.76 -8.47 -9.13
CA THR A 102 0.08 -7.38 -8.42
C THR A 102 -0.87 -7.96 -7.40
#